data_AF-A0A3A8LWS0-F1
#
_entry.id   AF-A0A3A8LWS0-F1
#
_cell.length_a   1.000
_cell.length_b   1.000
_cell.length_c   1.000
_cell.angle_alpha   90.00
_cell.angle_beta   90.00
_cell.angle_gamma   90.00
#
_symmetry.space_group_name_H-M   'P 1'
#
loop_
_entity.id
_entity.type
_entity.pdbx_description
1 polymer ?
#
loop_
_entity_poly.entity_id
_entity_poly.type
_entity_poly.pdbx_seq_one_letter_code
_entity_poly.pdbx_strand_id
1 'polypeptide(L)'
;MDGPTARRHWLAAGAALTLSLACVGPTDRTFVTGRIEPRQIRFVTLSKAPADKPGGWQAACIHIRISRENTGESVLCKFGVELPMHNNQGPVSRALAQRITADWINAASHTVLGRARLESPLGMLCESLKAVLRPTLQSSAEGARFSVVCNEKTTPVQFGAFTL
;
A
#
# COMPACT_ATOMS: atom_id res chain seq x y z
N MET A 1 32.45 45.24 69.82
CA MET A 1 33.40 45.26 68.70
C MET A 1 33.00 44.16 67.75
N ASP A 2 32.40 44.58 66.64
CA ASP A 2 32.52 44.08 65.27
C ASP A 2 32.34 42.58 64.97
N GLY A 3 31.29 42.27 64.17
CA GLY A 3 31.24 41.08 63.30
C GLY A 3 32.05 41.29 62.00
N PRO A 4 31.73 40.63 60.87
CA PRO A 4 30.77 39.54 60.66
C PRO A 4 31.23 38.42 59.66
N THR A 5 30.29 37.49 59.40
CA THR A 5 30.04 36.76 58.13
C THR A 5 30.99 35.67 57.61
N ALA A 6 30.47 34.44 57.53
CA ALA A 6 30.01 33.86 56.25
C ALA A 6 29.16 32.58 56.46
N ARG A 7 27.97 32.58 55.87
CA ARG A 7 27.03 31.46 55.71
C ARG A 7 27.62 30.37 54.82
N ARG A 8 27.20 29.11 55.03
CA ARG A 8 26.91 28.17 53.91
C ARG A 8 25.93 27.08 54.36
N HIS A 9 24.76 27.12 53.73
CA HIS A 9 23.73 26.09 53.73
C HIS A 9 24.18 24.88 52.90
N TRP A 10 23.80 23.68 53.32
CA TRP A 10 23.50 22.57 52.40
C TRP A 10 22.33 21.75 52.95
N LEU A 11 21.16 21.97 52.34
CA LEU A 11 20.06 21.01 52.22
C LEU A 11 20.31 20.26 50.91
N ALA A 12 20.30 18.93 50.93
CA ALA A 12 20.00 18.05 49.79
C ALA A 12 20.07 16.59 50.26
N ALA A 13 19.28 15.65 49.81
CA ALA A 13 18.02 15.65 49.07
C ALA A 13 17.59 14.17 49.15
N GLY A 14 16.38 13.89 49.64
CA GLY A 14 15.82 12.55 49.61
C GLY A 14 15.66 12.09 48.16
N ALA A 15 16.22 10.93 47.83
CA ALA A 15 16.11 10.32 46.52
C ALA A 15 14.65 9.90 46.25
N ALA A 16 13.94 10.69 45.44
CA ALA A 16 12.66 10.30 44.87
C ALA A 16 12.91 9.30 43.74
N LEU A 17 12.57 8.04 43.97
CA LEU A 17 12.46 7.00 42.95
C LEU A 17 11.27 7.34 42.04
N THR A 18 11.52 8.09 40.97
CA THR A 18 10.56 8.30 39.89
C THR A 18 10.47 7.02 39.05
N LEU A 19 9.43 6.22 39.29
CA LEU A 19 8.99 5.18 38.36
C LEU A 19 8.57 5.83 37.05
N SER A 20 9.48 5.95 36.11
CA SER A 20 9.16 6.25 34.71
C SER A 20 8.46 5.03 34.09
N LEU A 21 7.17 4.88 34.34
CA LEU A 21 6.31 4.14 33.43
C LEU A 21 6.31 4.92 32.12
N ALA A 22 7.16 4.50 31.18
CA ALA A 22 7.00 4.91 29.79
C ALA A 22 5.65 4.37 29.33
N CYS A 23 4.63 5.23 29.35
CA CYS A 23 3.35 4.96 28.72
C CYS A 23 3.62 4.79 27.22
N VAL A 24 3.77 3.54 26.79
CA VAL A 24 3.58 3.18 25.38
C VAL A 24 2.07 3.33 25.16
N GLY A 25 1.64 4.56 24.86
CA GLY A 25 0.26 4.81 24.43
C GLY A 25 -0.04 3.96 23.19
N PRO A 26 -1.30 3.59 22.95
CA PRO A 26 -1.66 2.87 21.73
C PRO A 26 -1.15 3.68 20.56
N THR A 27 -0.24 3.10 19.77
CA THR A 27 0.16 3.73 18.52
C THR A 27 -1.06 3.66 17.61
N ASP A 28 -1.63 4.81 17.23
CA ASP A 28 -2.69 4.96 16.19
C ASP A 28 -2.23 4.50 14.79
N ARG A 29 -1.26 3.58 14.72
CA ARG A 29 -0.64 3.09 13.49
C ARG A 29 -1.41 1.87 13.02
N THR A 30 -1.96 1.97 11.83
CA THR A 30 -2.55 0.84 11.12
C THR A 30 -1.44 -0.04 10.56
N PHE A 31 -1.59 -1.36 10.68
CA PHE A 31 -0.64 -2.32 10.12
C PHE A 31 -1.25 -3.02 8.92
N VAL A 32 -0.57 -2.94 7.79
CA VAL A 32 -1.04 -3.59 6.57
C VAL A 32 -0.72 -5.08 6.65
N THR A 33 -1.70 -5.89 7.04
CA THR A 33 -1.59 -7.35 7.00
C THR A 33 -2.18 -7.87 5.68
N GLY A 34 -1.37 -8.52 4.86
CA GLY A 34 -1.79 -9.08 3.57
C GLY A 34 -0.86 -8.70 2.43
N ARG A 35 -0.72 -9.59 1.45
CA ARG A 35 0.09 -9.39 0.25
C ARG A 35 -0.57 -10.07 -0.94
N ILE A 36 -0.55 -9.41 -2.09
CA ILE A 36 -0.91 -10.02 -3.36
C ILE A 36 0.27 -10.81 -3.89
N GLU A 37 0.07 -12.09 -4.14
CA GLU A 37 1.05 -12.92 -4.83
C GLU A 37 0.90 -12.80 -6.35
N PRO A 38 2.01 -12.77 -7.12
CA PRO A 38 1.96 -12.70 -8.58
C PRO A 38 1.02 -13.73 -9.22
N ARG A 39 1.07 -14.98 -8.74
CA ARG A 39 0.30 -16.10 -9.30
C ARG A 39 -1.21 -15.96 -9.14
N GLN A 40 -1.66 -15.13 -8.21
CA GLN A 40 -3.08 -14.86 -7.99
C GLN A 40 -3.65 -13.92 -9.07
N ILE A 41 -2.81 -13.13 -9.76
CA ILE A 41 -3.26 -12.18 -10.77
C ILE A 41 -3.53 -12.89 -12.09
N ARG A 42 -4.75 -12.75 -12.62
CA ARG A 42 -5.17 -13.41 -13.86
C ARG A 42 -5.19 -12.43 -15.03
N PHE A 43 -4.16 -12.50 -15.85
CA PHE A 43 -4.10 -11.78 -17.12
C PHE A 43 -4.75 -12.57 -18.26
N VAL A 44 -5.63 -11.90 -19.00
CA VAL A 44 -6.19 -12.38 -20.27
C VAL A 44 -5.62 -11.55 -21.41
N THR A 45 -5.43 -12.17 -22.57
CA THR A 45 -5.00 -11.44 -23.78
C THR A 45 -6.20 -10.71 -24.39
N LEU A 46 -6.11 -9.38 -24.49
CA LEU A 46 -7.11 -8.55 -25.17
C LEU A 46 -6.89 -8.50 -26.68
N SER A 47 -5.63 -8.39 -27.09
CA SER A 47 -5.20 -8.39 -28.48
C SER A 47 -3.79 -8.94 -28.59
N LYS A 48 -3.52 -9.71 -29.66
CA LYS A 48 -2.19 -10.22 -29.96
C LYS A 48 -1.43 -9.19 -30.79
N ALA A 49 -0.14 -9.02 -30.52
CA ALA A 49 0.79 -8.42 -31.45
C ALA A 49 1.71 -9.51 -32.05
N PRO A 50 2.29 -9.25 -33.24
CA PRO A 50 3.44 -10.00 -33.73
C PRO A 50 4.55 -10.01 -32.66
N ALA A 51 5.23 -11.15 -32.50
CA ALA A 51 6.23 -11.32 -31.43
C ALA A 51 7.44 -10.38 -31.56
N ASP A 52 7.64 -9.80 -32.75
CA ASP A 52 8.72 -8.93 -33.19
C ASP A 52 8.37 -7.43 -33.18
N LYS A 53 7.13 -7.07 -32.78
CA LYS A 53 6.68 -5.67 -32.78
C LYS A 53 6.10 -5.26 -31.43
N PRO A 54 6.43 -4.06 -30.92
CA PRO A 54 5.72 -3.48 -29.79
C PRO A 54 4.21 -3.50 -30.00
N GLY A 55 3.48 -3.85 -28.96
CA GLY A 55 2.02 -3.90 -28.98
C GLY A 55 1.43 -5.17 -28.39
N GLY A 56 0.12 -5.34 -28.63
CA GLY A 56 -0.68 -6.38 -28.01
C GLY A 56 -0.91 -6.04 -26.54
N TRP A 57 -2.08 -6.37 -26.01
CA TRP A 57 -2.43 -6.04 -24.64
C TRP A 57 -2.91 -7.27 -23.89
N GLN A 58 -2.47 -7.38 -22.65
CA GLN A 58 -3.02 -8.29 -21.67
C GLN A 58 -3.60 -7.47 -20.52
N ALA A 59 -4.75 -7.89 -20.00
CA ALA A 59 -5.44 -7.18 -18.93
C ALA A 59 -5.77 -8.07 -17.75
N ALA A 60 -5.81 -7.49 -16.57
CA ALA A 60 -6.26 -8.11 -15.34
C ALA A 60 -7.26 -7.20 -14.62
N CYS A 61 -8.27 -7.81 -13.98
CA CYS A 61 -9.20 -7.12 -13.08
C CYS A 61 -8.85 -7.42 -11.64
N ILE A 62 -8.58 -6.36 -10.88
CA ILE A 62 -8.09 -6.44 -9.51
C ILE A 62 -9.20 -6.00 -8.57
N HIS A 63 -9.60 -6.90 -7.68
CA HIS A 63 -10.52 -6.60 -6.58
C HIS A 63 -9.78 -6.77 -5.25
N ILE A 64 -9.53 -5.67 -4.55
CA ILE A 64 -8.86 -5.65 -3.25
C ILE A 64 -9.90 -5.41 -2.17
N ARG A 65 -10.00 -6.30 -1.18
CA ARG A 65 -10.79 -6.00 0.01
C ARG A 65 -9.93 -5.21 1.01
N ILE A 66 -10.38 -4.02 1.38
CA ILE A 66 -9.80 -3.24 2.48
C ILE A 66 -10.76 -3.40 3.65
N SER A 67 -10.26 -3.87 4.79
CA SER A 67 -11.08 -4.17 5.97
C SER A 67 -10.51 -3.50 7.20
N ARG A 68 -11.37 -3.26 8.17
CA ARG A 68 -10.99 -2.75 9.48
C ARG A 68 -11.28 -3.83 10.53
N GLU A 69 -10.28 -4.19 11.33
CA GLU A 69 -10.43 -5.30 12.28
C GLU A 69 -11.39 -4.98 13.41
N ASN A 70 -11.26 -3.79 14.01
CA ASN A 70 -12.02 -3.41 15.21
C ASN A 70 -13.52 -3.15 14.95
N THR A 71 -13.93 -2.85 13.71
CA THR A 71 -15.34 -2.62 13.37
C THR A 71 -15.95 -3.69 12.45
N GLY A 72 -15.13 -4.51 11.80
CA GLY A 72 -15.57 -5.43 10.76
C GLY A 72 -16.00 -4.75 9.45
N GLU A 73 -15.86 -3.42 9.35
CA GLU A 73 -16.15 -2.68 8.13
C GLU A 73 -15.23 -3.14 6.99
N SER A 74 -15.77 -3.28 5.78
CA SER A 74 -14.95 -3.56 4.60
C SER A 74 -15.48 -2.89 3.35
N VAL A 75 -14.57 -2.52 2.46
CA VAL A 75 -14.87 -2.02 1.12
C VAL A 75 -14.12 -2.84 0.08
N LEU A 76 -14.73 -3.01 -1.09
CA LEU A 76 -14.11 -3.67 -2.23
C LEU A 76 -13.57 -2.63 -3.22
N CYS A 77 -12.26 -2.45 -3.24
CA CYS A 77 -11.56 -1.58 -4.16
C CYS A 77 -11.32 -2.28 -5.49
N LYS A 78 -11.83 -1.72 -6.60
CA LYS A 78 -11.80 -2.35 -7.93
C LYS A 78 -11.07 -1.47 -8.93
N PHE A 79 -10.22 -2.08 -9.77
CA PHE A 79 -9.57 -1.41 -10.89
C PHE A 79 -9.02 -2.41 -11.91
N GLY A 80 -8.83 -1.95 -13.14
CA GLY A 80 -8.22 -2.70 -14.24
C GLY A 80 -6.78 -2.29 -14.47
N VAL A 81 -5.95 -3.27 -14.83
CA VAL A 81 -4.57 -3.07 -15.27
C VAL A 81 -4.40 -3.69 -16.65
N GLU A 82 -3.87 -2.93 -17.60
CA GLU A 82 -3.44 -3.44 -18.90
C GLU A 82 -1.94 -3.25 -19.05
N LEU A 83 -1.26 -4.30 -19.50
CA LEU A 83 0.15 -4.28 -19.83
C LEU A 83 0.33 -4.66 -21.30
N PRO A 84 1.32 -4.07 -21.99
CA PRO A 84 1.65 -4.54 -23.32
C PRO A 84 2.15 -5.99 -23.25
N MET A 85 2.03 -6.72 -24.35
CA MET A 85 2.68 -8.03 -24.50
C MET A 85 4.11 -7.89 -25.04
N HIS A 86 4.43 -6.75 -25.65
CA HIS A 86 5.77 -6.39 -26.11
C HIS A 86 5.96 -4.87 -25.98
N ASN A 87 7.05 -4.44 -25.36
CA ASN A 87 7.44 -3.04 -25.24
C ASN A 87 8.87 -2.83 -25.77
N ASN A 88 9.43 -1.62 -25.63
CA ASN A 88 10.79 -1.32 -26.11
C ASN A 88 11.90 -2.09 -25.38
N GLN A 89 11.59 -2.73 -24.25
CA GLN A 89 12.51 -3.60 -23.50
C GLN A 89 12.35 -5.08 -23.87
N GLY A 90 11.41 -5.41 -24.75
CA GLY A 90 11.15 -6.75 -25.25
C GLY A 90 9.80 -7.35 -24.85
N PRO A 91 9.66 -8.68 -24.94
CA PRO A 91 8.42 -9.38 -24.60
C PRO A 91 8.08 -9.28 -23.10
N VAL A 92 6.83 -8.94 -22.81
CA VAL A 92 6.29 -8.96 -21.45
C VAL A 92 5.48 -10.23 -21.26
N SER A 93 6.15 -11.27 -20.75
CA SER A 93 5.49 -12.54 -20.44
C SER A 93 4.39 -12.35 -19.39
N ARG A 94 3.43 -13.28 -19.33
CA ARG A 94 2.38 -13.27 -18.30
C ARG A 94 2.97 -13.30 -16.89
N ALA A 95 4.01 -14.10 -16.66
CA ALA A 95 4.67 -14.20 -15.37
C ALA A 95 5.34 -12.87 -14.95
N LEU A 96 5.94 -12.17 -15.92
CA LEU A 96 6.51 -10.85 -15.68
C LEU A 96 5.40 -9.82 -15.37
N ALA A 97 4.33 -9.79 -16.18
CA ALA A 97 3.17 -8.94 -15.96
C ALA A 97 2.55 -9.13 -14.57
N GLN A 98 2.38 -10.39 -14.14
CA GLN A 98 1.92 -10.78 -12.81
C GLN A 98 2.84 -10.24 -11.71
N ARG A 99 4.15 -10.46 -11.83
CA ARG A 99 5.13 -10.02 -10.82
C ARG A 99 5.13 -8.51 -10.66
N ILE A 100 5.28 -7.80 -11.78
CA ILE A 100 5.30 -6.34 -11.82
C ILE A 100 4.02 -5.77 -11.19
N THR A 101 2.85 -6.29 -11.58
CA THR A 101 1.57 -5.80 -11.06
C THR A 101 1.40 -6.07 -9.56
N ALA A 102 1.79 -7.27 -9.09
CA ALA A 102 1.75 -7.59 -7.67
C ALA A 102 2.67 -6.68 -6.86
N ASP A 103 3.90 -6.47 -7.32
CA ASP A 103 4.87 -5.61 -6.63
C ASP A 103 4.36 -4.17 -6.53
N TRP A 104 3.76 -3.63 -7.60
CA TRP A 104 3.15 -2.29 -7.57
C TRP A 104 1.98 -2.18 -6.60
N ILE A 105 1.06 -3.15 -6.62
CA ILE A 105 -0.09 -3.12 -5.71
C ILE A 105 0.38 -3.21 -4.26
N ASN A 106 1.30 -4.13 -3.96
CA ASN A 106 1.83 -4.27 -2.61
C ASN A 106 2.53 -2.98 -2.15
N ALA A 107 3.36 -2.36 -2.99
CA ALA A 107 4.04 -1.10 -2.67
C ALA A 107 3.05 0.06 -2.44
N ALA A 108 2.03 0.18 -3.30
CA ALA A 108 1.01 1.21 -3.18
C ALA A 108 0.13 0.98 -1.93
N SER A 109 -0.26 -0.27 -1.65
CA SER A 109 -0.99 -0.64 -0.43
C SER A 109 -0.19 -0.28 0.82
N HIS A 110 1.09 -0.65 0.91
CA HIS A 110 1.93 -0.25 2.05
C HIS A 110 2.05 1.26 2.19
N THR A 111 2.17 2.00 1.08
CA THR A 111 2.30 3.46 1.08
C THR A 111 1.03 4.17 1.57
N VAL A 112 -0.15 3.71 1.14
CA VAL A 112 -1.43 4.35 1.47
C VAL A 112 -1.98 3.82 2.80
N LEU A 113 -2.10 2.51 2.93
CA LEU A 113 -2.73 1.86 4.08
C LEU A 113 -1.83 1.88 5.31
N GLY A 114 -0.50 1.90 5.15
CA GLY A 114 0.45 2.06 6.26
C GLY A 114 0.48 3.47 6.86
N ARG A 115 -0.19 4.44 6.23
CA ARG A 115 -0.37 5.81 6.74
C ARG A 115 -1.81 6.13 7.13
N ALA A 116 -2.72 5.16 6.98
CA ALA A 116 -4.11 5.34 7.34
C ALA A 116 -4.24 5.48 8.87
N ARG A 117 -5.36 6.06 9.30
CA ARG A 117 -5.76 6.11 10.71
C ARG A 117 -6.97 5.20 10.93
N LEU A 118 -7.25 4.87 12.18
CA LEU A 118 -8.44 4.11 12.56
C LEU A 118 -9.75 4.80 12.15
N GLU A 119 -9.76 6.12 11.97
CA GLU A 119 -10.93 6.88 11.53
C GLU A 119 -10.93 7.15 10.01
N SER A 120 -9.91 6.70 9.26
CA SER A 120 -9.83 6.96 7.82
C SER A 120 -10.96 6.24 7.06
N PRO A 121 -11.82 6.96 6.32
CA PRO A 121 -12.91 6.33 5.57
C PRO A 121 -12.37 5.35 4.51
N LEU A 122 -12.81 4.10 4.54
CA LEU A 122 -12.25 3.04 3.70
C LEU A 122 -12.41 3.34 2.20
N GLY A 123 -13.52 3.97 1.80
CA GLY A 123 -13.73 4.43 0.43
C GLY A 123 -12.66 5.42 -0.05
N MET A 124 -12.27 6.38 0.80
CA MET A 124 -11.20 7.33 0.47
C MET A 124 -9.83 6.66 0.40
N LEU A 125 -9.60 5.61 1.19
CA LEU A 125 -8.36 4.81 1.09
C LEU A 125 -8.28 4.06 -0.24
N CYS A 126 -9.40 3.53 -0.74
CA CYS A 126 -9.44 2.93 -2.08
C CYS A 126 -9.11 3.96 -3.17
N GLU A 127 -9.71 5.15 -3.13
CA GLU A 127 -9.41 6.18 -4.12
C GLU A 127 -7.96 6.68 -4.00
N SER A 128 -7.43 6.81 -2.79
CA SER A 128 -6.01 7.13 -2.57
C SER A 128 -5.08 6.06 -3.13
N LEU A 129 -5.43 4.78 -2.96
CA LEU A 129 -4.68 3.65 -3.54
C LEU A 129 -4.66 3.71 -5.06
N LYS A 130 -5.82 3.95 -5.70
CA LYS A 130 -5.91 4.12 -7.17
C LYS A 130 -5.11 5.33 -7.65
N ALA A 131 -5.12 6.42 -6.89
CA ALA A 131 -4.38 7.65 -7.20
C ALA A 131 -2.86 7.44 -7.15
N VAL A 132 -2.35 6.60 -6.25
CA VAL A 132 -0.94 6.19 -6.22
C VAL A 132 -0.62 5.20 -7.35
N LEU A 133 -1.49 4.21 -7.58
CA LEU A 133 -1.25 3.18 -8.59
C LEU A 133 -1.18 3.72 -10.02
N ARG A 134 -2.08 4.63 -10.38
CA ARG A 134 -2.20 5.15 -11.75
C ARG A 134 -0.86 5.70 -12.30
N PRO A 135 -0.19 6.67 -11.64
CA PRO A 135 1.08 7.20 -12.14
C PRO A 135 2.23 6.19 -12.03
N THR A 136 2.28 5.37 -10.97
CA THR A 136 3.34 4.36 -10.79
C THR A 136 3.33 3.32 -11.90
N LEU A 137 2.14 2.89 -12.32
CA LEU A 137 1.97 1.91 -13.39
C LEU A 137 2.45 2.45 -14.74
N GLN A 138 2.10 3.70 -15.04
CA GLN A 138 2.48 4.37 -16.28
C GLN A 138 3.99 4.64 -16.37
N SER A 139 4.65 4.92 -15.24
CA SER A 139 6.10 5.16 -15.22
C SER A 139 6.93 3.87 -15.24
N SER A 140 6.39 2.77 -14.71
CA SER A 140 7.16 1.55 -14.47
C SER A 140 7.09 0.54 -15.61
N ALA A 141 6.07 0.62 -16.47
CA ALA A 141 6.02 -0.16 -17.70
C ALA A 141 5.48 0.71 -18.83
N GLU A 142 6.33 0.94 -19.83
CA GLU A 142 5.96 1.70 -21.01
C GLU A 142 4.72 1.07 -21.69
N GLY A 143 3.73 1.89 -22.01
CA GLY A 143 2.48 1.43 -22.65
C GLY A 143 1.47 0.77 -21.70
N ALA A 144 1.77 0.71 -20.40
CA ALA A 144 0.83 0.23 -19.39
C ALA A 144 -0.34 1.21 -19.21
N ARG A 145 -1.53 0.66 -18.92
CA ARG A 145 -2.75 1.43 -18.75
C ARG A 145 -3.43 1.06 -17.45
N PHE A 146 -3.89 2.09 -16.75
CA PHE A 146 -4.72 1.96 -15.56
C PHE A 146 -6.16 2.34 -15.92
N SER A 147 -7.13 1.55 -15.47
CA SER A 147 -8.55 1.87 -15.61
C SER A 147 -9.27 1.76 -14.27
N VAL A 148 -10.18 2.70 -14.00
CA VAL A 148 -11.07 2.62 -12.84
C VAL A 148 -12.15 1.52 -12.99
N VAL A 149 -12.39 1.06 -14.22
CA VAL A 149 -13.32 -0.03 -14.54
C VAL A 149 -12.55 -1.21 -15.15
N CYS A 150 -12.91 -2.43 -14.76
CA CYS A 150 -12.32 -3.63 -15.33
C CYS A 150 -12.75 -3.85 -16.78
N ASN A 151 -11.85 -4.42 -17.60
CA ASN A 151 -12.19 -4.83 -18.95
C ASN A 151 -13.20 -6.00 -18.91
N GLU A 152 -14.24 -5.97 -19.74
CA GLU A 152 -15.30 -6.99 -19.77
C GLU A 152 -14.78 -8.43 -20.00
N LYS A 153 -13.64 -8.59 -20.67
CA LYS A 153 -13.02 -9.90 -20.96
C LYS A 153 -12.28 -10.49 -19.76
N THR A 154 -12.08 -9.71 -18.69
CA THR A 154 -11.35 -10.15 -17.51
C THR A 154 -12.28 -10.71 -16.46
N THR A 155 -11.87 -11.79 -15.79
CA THR A 155 -12.57 -12.28 -14.60
C THR A 155 -11.92 -11.66 -13.36
N PRO A 156 -12.70 -11.01 -12.48
CA PRO A 156 -12.13 -10.45 -11.26
C PRO A 156 -11.52 -11.51 -10.37
N VAL A 157 -10.35 -11.20 -9.81
CA VAL A 157 -9.78 -11.96 -8.70
C VAL A 157 -9.87 -11.11 -7.44
N GLN A 158 -10.47 -11.69 -6.40
CA GLN A 158 -10.52 -11.08 -5.08
C GLN A 158 -9.24 -11.41 -4.33
N PHE A 159 -8.53 -10.39 -3.91
CA PHE A 159 -7.32 -10.50 -3.10
C PHE A 159 -7.64 -10.20 -1.63
N GLY A 160 -6.84 -10.83 -0.76
CA GLY A 160 -7.01 -10.88 0.69
C GLY A 160 -7.26 -9.50 1.32
N ALA A 161 -7.93 -9.55 2.48
CA ALA A 161 -8.26 -8.39 3.28
C ALA A 161 -6.97 -7.69 3.71
N PHE A 162 -6.67 -6.53 3.12
CA PHE A 162 -5.73 -5.61 3.75
C PHE A 162 -6.44 -5.06 4.98
N THR A 163 -5.99 -5.50 6.13
CA THR A 163 -6.52 -5.06 7.42
C THR A 163 -5.80 -3.78 7.86
N LEU A 164 -6.54 -2.90 8.52
CA LEU A 164 -6.06 -1.65 9.12
C LEU A 164 -6.18 -1.72 10.64
#